data_AF-A0A2D6FDU2-F1
#
_entry.id   AF-A0A2D6FDU2-F1
#
_cell.length_a   1.000
_cell.length_b   1.000
_cell.length_c   1.000
_cell.angle_alpha   90.00
_cell.angle_beta   90.00
_cell.angle_gamma   90.00
#
_symmetry.space_group_name_H-M   'P 1'
#
loop_
_entity.id
_entity.type
_entity.pdbx_description
1 polymer ?
#
loop_
_entity_poly.entity_id
_entity_poly.type
_entity_poly.pdbx_seq_one_letter_code
_entity_poly.pdbx_strand_id
1 'polypeptide(L)'
;MDPRSLSPFRRVALLVRALDGAKKTNQALARCSNGEEMLDVLVGASQKLKLGLTREELRNTPPIRDWVWWKNKEAPITIGK
;
A
#
# COMPACT_ATOMS: atom_id res chain seq x y z
N MET A 1 -19.23 8.87 10.92
CA MET A 1 -18.99 8.69 9.46
C MET A 1 -18.35 7.34 9.25
N ASP A 2 -18.98 6.46 8.48
CA ASP A 2 -18.42 5.16 8.14
C ASP A 2 -17.28 5.31 7.12
N PRO A 3 -16.04 4.95 7.45
CA PRO A 3 -14.93 5.08 6.51
C PRO A 3 -15.11 4.22 5.26
N ARG A 4 -15.97 3.20 5.31
CA ARG A 4 -16.29 2.30 4.19
C ARG A 4 -17.22 2.93 3.15
N SER A 5 -17.94 4.00 3.49
CA SER A 5 -18.77 4.75 2.53
C SER A 5 -17.95 5.78 1.73
N LEU A 6 -16.67 5.94 2.04
CA LEU A 6 -15.76 6.84 1.35
C LEU A 6 -15.23 6.21 0.07
N SER A 7 -14.92 7.05 -0.92
CA SER A 7 -14.29 6.58 -2.15
C SER A 7 -12.97 5.86 -1.88
N PRO A 8 -12.55 4.93 -2.75
CA PRO A 8 -11.28 4.21 -2.64
C PRO A 8 -10.10 5.15 -2.38
N PHE A 9 -10.06 6.25 -3.13
CA PHE A 9 -9.04 7.30 -3.01
C PHE A 9 -8.97 7.94 -1.62
N ARG A 10 -10.12 8.30 -1.02
CA ARG A 10 -10.14 8.89 0.33
C ARG A 10 -9.71 7.87 1.39
N ARG A 11 -10.14 6.61 1.26
CA ARG A 11 -9.72 5.54 2.17
C ARG A 11 -8.22 5.28 2.08
N VAL A 12 -7.66 5.30 0.86
CA VAL A 12 -6.20 5.21 0.65
C VAL A 12 -5.47 6.40 1.25
N ALA A 13 -5.97 7.63 1.08
CA ALA A 13 -5.36 8.81 1.71
C ALA A 13 -5.33 8.69 3.25
N LEU A 14 -6.41 8.18 3.86
CA LEU A 14 -6.45 7.91 5.30
C LEU A 14 -5.46 6.82 5.71
N LEU A 15 -5.34 5.75 4.91
CA LEU A 15 -4.33 4.71 5.14
C LEU A 15 -2.93 5.32 5.12
N VAL A 16 -2.57 6.05 4.07
CA VAL A 16 -1.25 6.69 3.91
C VAL A 16 -0.96 7.63 5.08
N ARG A 17 -1.92 8.44 5.50
CA ARG A 17 -1.76 9.32 6.67
C ARG A 17 -1.55 8.54 7.96
N ALA A 18 -2.18 7.37 8.10
CA ALA A 18 -1.99 6.50 9.26
C ALA A 18 -0.67 5.72 9.23
N LEU A 19 -0.01 5.60 8.07
CA LEU A 19 1.34 5.05 7.97
C LEU A 19 2.41 6.03 8.48
N ASP A 20 2.12 7.32 8.43
CA ASP A 20 2.96 8.36 9.04
C ASP A 20 3.01 8.14 10.56
N GLY A 21 4.18 7.73 11.07
CA GLY A 21 4.37 7.34 12.48
C GLY A 21 4.14 5.86 12.81
N ALA A 22 3.63 5.03 11.89
CA ALA A 22 3.41 3.60 12.11
C ALA A 22 4.69 2.77 11.95
N LYS A 23 5.62 2.86 12.93
CA LYS A 23 6.95 2.23 12.89
C LYS A 23 6.94 0.75 12.47
N LYS A 24 6.04 -0.07 13.05
CA LYS A 24 5.95 -1.51 12.75
C LYS A 24 5.51 -1.78 11.30
N THR A 25 4.54 -1.02 10.80
CA THR A 25 4.07 -1.17 9.42
C THR A 25 5.13 -0.68 8.44
N ASN A 26 5.81 0.43 8.73
CA ASN A 26 6.87 0.94 7.87
C ASN A 26 8.07 -0.02 7.82
N GLN A 27 8.43 -0.66 8.93
CA GLN A 27 9.43 -1.73 8.94
C GLN A 27 9.01 -2.94 8.11
N ALA A 28 7.72 -3.34 8.16
CA ALA A 28 7.21 -4.41 7.33
C ALA A 28 7.27 -4.04 5.84
N LEU A 29 6.83 -2.83 5.47
CA LEU A 29 6.90 -2.30 4.11
C LEU A 29 8.34 -2.21 3.58
N ALA A 30 9.30 -1.84 4.43
CA ALA A 30 10.72 -1.78 4.06
C ALA A 30 11.34 -3.17 3.82
N ARG A 31 10.76 -4.23 4.39
CA ARG A 31 11.21 -5.62 4.20
C ARG A 31 10.56 -6.32 3.01
N CYS A 32 9.52 -5.73 2.41
CA CYS A 32 8.87 -6.29 1.23
C CYS A 32 9.84 -6.31 0.05
N SER A 33 9.98 -7.47 -0.60
CA SER A 33 10.87 -7.66 -1.76
C SER A 33 10.24 -7.19 -3.06
N ASN A 34 8.90 -7.14 -3.11
CA ASN A 34 8.13 -6.73 -4.28
C ASN A 34 6.82 -6.04 -3.88
N GLY A 35 6.12 -5.52 -4.89
CA GLY A 35 4.86 -4.82 -4.74
C GLY A 35 3.69 -5.70 -4.29
N GLU A 36 3.73 -7.02 -4.54
CA GLU A 36 2.69 -7.94 -4.09
C GLU A 36 2.77 -8.18 -2.57
N GLU A 37 3.97 -8.38 -2.03
CA GLU A 37 4.18 -8.43 -0.57
C GLU A 37 3.80 -7.11 0.11
N MET A 38 4.09 -5.99 -0.55
CA MET A 38 3.71 -4.67 -0.08
C MET A 38 2.18 -4.52 0.02
N LEU A 39 1.44 -5.02 -0.97
CA LEU A 39 -0.02 -5.02 -0.94
C LEU A 39 -0.58 -5.84 0.23
N ASP A 40 0.01 -6.99 0.55
CA ASP A 40 -0.42 -7.81 1.70
C ASP A 40 -0.28 -7.07 3.03
N VAL A 41 0.85 -6.36 3.23
CA VAL A 41 1.06 -5.53 4.42
C VAL A 41 0.04 -4.39 4.49
N LEU A 42 -0.26 -3.73 3.36
CA LEU A 42 -1.21 -2.62 3.30
C LEU A 42 -2.66 -3.06 3.50
N VAL A 43 -3.05 -4.24 3.00
CA VAL A 43 -4.36 -4.85 3.29
C VAL A 43 -4.49 -5.11 4.79
N GLY A 44 -3.47 -5.71 5.43
CA GLY A 44 -3.47 -5.93 6.87
C GLY A 44 -3.57 -4.64 7.68
N ALA A 45 -2.88 -3.57 7.27
CA ALA A 45 -2.99 -2.26 7.90
C ALA A 45 -4.39 -1.65 7.73
N SER A 46 -4.96 -1.72 6.53
CA SER A 46 -6.33 -1.27 6.23
C SER A 46 -7.38 -1.98 7.10
N GLN A 47 -7.24 -3.30 7.30
CA GLN A 47 -8.14 -4.07 8.16
C GLN A 47 -8.08 -3.61 9.62
N LYS A 48 -6.88 -3.37 10.16
CA LYS A 48 -6.68 -2.85 11.52
C LYS A 48 -7.32 -1.47 11.71
N LEU A 49 -7.27 -0.64 10.67
CA LEU A 49 -7.89 0.69 10.63
C LEU A 49 -9.38 0.67 10.25
N LYS A 50 -9.96 -0.52 10.02
CA LYS A 50 -11.35 -0.73 9.57
C LYS A 50 -11.73 0.01 8.28
N LEU A 51 -10.76 0.32 7.43
CA LEU A 51 -10.96 1.07 6.17
C LEU A 51 -11.62 0.21 5.08
N GLY A 52 -11.47 -1.11 5.15
CA GLY A 52 -12.10 -2.03 4.21
C GLY A 52 -11.58 -1.90 2.77
N LEU A 53 -10.33 -1.47 2.60
CA LEU A 53 -9.65 -1.51 1.31
C LEU A 53 -9.29 -2.95 0.96
N THR A 54 -9.55 -3.34 -0.29
CA THR A 54 -9.15 -4.62 -0.86
C THR A 54 -7.78 -4.50 -1.54
N ARG A 55 -7.18 -5.65 -1.88
CA ARG A 55 -5.92 -5.70 -2.64
C ARG A 55 -6.05 -4.98 -3.99
N GLU A 56 -7.15 -5.20 -4.71
CA GLU A 56 -7.41 -4.59 -6.01
C GLU A 56 -7.53 -3.06 -5.90
N GLU A 57 -8.25 -2.59 -4.89
CA GLU A 57 -8.42 -1.16 -4.63
C GLU A 57 -7.08 -0.49 -4.34
N LEU A 58 -6.24 -1.11 -3.51
CA LEU A 58 -4.88 -0.63 -3.22
C LEU A 58 -3.99 -0.65 -4.46
N ARG A 59 -4.07 -1.71 -5.27
CA ARG A 59 -3.30 -1.85 -6.50
C ARG A 59 -3.65 -0.82 -7.56
N ASN A 60 -4.93 -0.42 -7.64
CA ASN A 60 -5.42 0.48 -8.68
C ASN A 60 -5.48 1.96 -8.25
N THR A 61 -5.33 2.25 -6.96
CA THR A 61 -5.53 3.60 -6.41
C THR A 61 -4.20 4.28 -6.05
N PRO A 62 -3.92 5.50 -6.55
CA PRO A 62 -2.74 6.26 -6.14
C PRO A 62 -2.85 6.77 -4.68
N PRO A 63 -1.72 6.94 -3.95
CA PRO A 63 -0.34 6.73 -4.40
C PRO A 63 0.14 5.27 -4.29
N ILE A 64 -0.66 4.37 -3.72
CA ILE A 64 -0.25 2.98 -3.45
C ILE A 64 0.10 2.24 -4.75
N ARG A 65 -0.70 2.39 -5.81
CA ARG A 65 -0.38 1.89 -7.15
C ARG A 65 1.03 2.26 -7.58
N ASP A 66 1.41 3.52 -7.38
CA ASP A 66 2.68 4.05 -7.83
C ASP A 66 3.83 3.49 -6.96
N TRP A 67 3.61 3.30 -5.66
CA TRP A 67 4.57 2.63 -4.78
C TRP A 67 4.80 1.16 -5.16
N VAL A 68 3.73 0.43 -5.47
CA VAL A 68 3.78 -0.96 -5.94
C VAL A 68 4.56 -1.03 -7.27
N TRP A 69 4.30 -0.10 -8.17
CA TRP A 69 5.03 0.02 -9.43
C TRP A 69 6.52 0.29 -9.19
N TRP A 70 6.87 1.23 -8.32
CA TRP A 70 8.26 1.51 -7.96
C TRP A 70 8.94 0.28 -7.36
N LYS A 71 8.30 -0.41 -6.42
CA LYS A 71 8.84 -1.63 -5.81
C LYS A 71 9.07 -2.77 -6.80
N ASN A 72 8.21 -2.90 -7.80
CA ASN A 72 8.40 -3.88 -8.86
C ASN A 72 9.46 -3.47 -9.88
N LYS A 73 9.72 -2.17 -10.06
CA LYS A 73 10.78 -1.65 -10.93
C LYS A 73 12.18 -1.71 -10.32
N GLU A 74 12.28 -1.70 -8.99
CA GLU A 74 13.54 -1.96 -8.28
C GLU A 74 13.97 -3.44 -8.36
N ALA A 75 13.09 -4.36 -8.79
CA ALA A 75 13.54 -5.66 -9.31
C ALA A 75 14.29 -5.35 -10.63
N PRO A 76 15.63 -5.48 -10.66
CA PRO A 76 16.44 -4.82 -11.65
C PRO A 76 15.98 -5.24 -13.04
N ILE A 77 15.63 -4.26 -13.85
CA ILE A 77 15.96 -4.40 -15.25
C ILE A 77 17.49 -4.46 -15.24
N THR A 78 18.04 -5.67 -15.25
CA THR A 78 19.35 -5.93 -15.82
C THR A 78 19.27 -5.50 -17.28
N ILE A 79 19.33 -4.19 -17.53
CA ILE A 79 19.73 -3.64 -18.82
C ILE A 79 21.21 -4.00 -18.93
N GLY A 80 21.48 -5.23 -19.33
CA GLY A 80 22.76 -5.62 -19.85
C GLY A 80 22.90 -4.98 -21.23
N LYS A 81 23.60 -3.84 -21.31
CA LYS A 81 24.81 -3.71 -22.12
C LYS A 81 25.52 -2.40 -21.83
#